data_AF-A0A1Q6KIP9-F1
#
_entry.id   AF-A0A1Q6KIP9-F1
#
_cell.length_a   1.000
_cell.length_b   1.000
_cell.length_c   1.000
_cell.angle_alpha   90.00
_cell.angle_beta   90.00
_cell.angle_gamma   90.00
#
_symmetry.space_group_name_H-M   'P 1'
#
loop_
_entity.id
_entity.type
_entity.pdbx_description
1 polymer ?
#
loop_
_entity_poly.entity_id
_entity_poly.type
_entity_poly.pdbx_seq_one_letter_code
_entity_poly.pdbx_strand_id
1 'polypeptide(L)' 'MDRRLKIVIENCPQNHKCPAVNVCPVGALSQKDFEAPKIDHNKCIRCGKCSNFCPKKALVLE' A
#
# COMPACT_ATOMS: atom_id res chain seq x y z
N MET A 1 -4.09 10.12 17.77
CA MET A 1 -3.23 10.13 16.57
C MET A 1 -3.30 8.75 15.94
N ASP A 2 -4.29 8.53 15.07
CA ASP A 2 -4.54 7.24 14.43
C ASP A 2 -3.62 7.06 13.21
N ARG A 3 -2.44 6.46 13.41
CA ARG A 3 -1.56 6.11 12.29
C ARG A 3 -2.24 5.08 11.38
N ARG A 4 -2.70 5.45 10.19
CA ARG A 4 -3.33 4.58 9.19
C ARG A 4 -2.63 4.70 7.85
N LEU A 5 -2.52 3.57 7.17
CA LEU A 5 -2.00 3.54 5.81
C LEU A 5 -3.09 4.06 4.87
N LYS A 6 -2.77 5.05 4.03
CA LYS A 6 -3.63 5.58 2.97
C LYS A 6 -2.99 5.34 1.61
N ILE A 7 -3.83 5.23 0.59
CA ILE A 7 -3.39 5.19 -0.80
C ILE A 7 -3.72 6.51 -1.46
N VAL A 8 -2.69 7.20 -1.95
CA VAL A 8 -2.81 8.41 -2.75
C VAL A 8 -2.91 7.96 -4.21
N ILE A 9 -4.14 7.88 -4.72
CA ILE A 9 -4.41 7.37 -6.08
C ILE A 9 -3.69 8.22 -7.14
N GLU A 10 -3.60 9.52 -6.90
CA GLU A 10 -2.89 10.52 -7.73
C GLU A 10 -1.43 10.12 -8.00
N ASN A 11 -0.78 9.50 -7.01
CA ASN A 11 0.60 9.06 -7.08
C ASN A 11 0.75 7.63 -7.62
N CYS A 12 -0.35 6.87 -7.74
CA CYS A 12 -0.34 5.50 -8.22
C CYS A 12 -0.47 5.46 -9.74
N PRO A 13 0.54 4.98 -10.50
CA PRO A 13 0.47 4.96 -11.96
C PRO A 13 -0.46 3.89 -12.54
N GLN A 14 -0.95 2.95 -11.70
CA GLN A 14 -1.90 1.89 -12.06
C GLN A 14 -1.58 1.12 -13.37
N ASN A 15 -0.29 0.86 -13.60
CA ASN A 15 0.22 0.27 -14.84
C ASN A 15 1.09 -0.97 -14.63
N HIS A 16 1.14 -1.52 -13.42
CA HIS A 16 1.96 -2.67 -13.07
C HIS A 16 1.38 -3.42 -11.87
N LYS A 17 1.84 -4.67 -11.66
CA LYS A 17 1.58 -5.38 -10.40
C LYS A 17 2.34 -4.70 -9.28
N CYS A 18 1.61 -4.17 -8.30
CA CYS A 18 2.14 -3.37 -7.20
C CYS A 18 3.13 -4.22 -6.39
N PRO A 19 4.45 -3.94 -6.43
CA PRO A 19 5.42 -4.81 -5.77
C PRO A 19 5.36 -4.64 -4.24
N ALA A 20 4.80 -3.53 -3.76
CA ALA A 20 4.53 -3.31 -2.34
C ALA A 20 3.54 -4.32 -1.74
N VAL A 21 2.70 -4.99 -2.56
CA VAL A 21 1.82 -6.07 -2.12
C VAL A 21 2.62 -7.21 -1.48
N ASN A 22 3.70 -7.63 -2.15
CA ASN A 22 4.57 -8.73 -1.68
C ASN A 22 5.48 -8.32 -0.52
N VAL A 23 5.64 -7.01 -0.28
CA VAL A 23 6.45 -6.48 0.83
C VAL A 23 5.69 -6.54 2.16
N CYS A 24 4.37 -6.66 2.14
CA CYS A 24 3.56 -6.69 3.34
C CYS A 24 3.75 -8.02 4.10
N PRO A 25 4.33 -8.01 5.32
CA PRO A 25 4.64 -9.25 6.05
C PRO A 25 3.39 -9.99 6.55
N VAL A 26 2.24 -9.31 6.59
CA VAL A 26 0.96 -9.82 7.11
C VAL A 26 -0.09 -9.97 6.01
N GLY A 27 0.28 -9.76 4.74
CA GLY A 27 -0.65 -9.88 3.62
C GLY A 27 -1.84 -8.92 3.69
N ALA A 28 -1.66 -7.72 4.24
CA ALA A 28 -2.71 -6.70 4.36
C ALA A 28 -2.95 -5.94 3.05
N LEU A 29 -2.12 -6.11 2.02
CA LEU A 29 -2.26 -5.47 0.73
C LEU A 29 -2.72 -6.50 -0.31
N SER A 30 -3.66 -6.10 -1.16
CA SER A 30 -4.10 -6.87 -2.32
C SER A 30 -4.19 -5.96 -3.54
N GLN A 31 -4.18 -6.51 -4.75
CA GLN A 31 -4.34 -5.73 -5.97
C GLN A 31 -5.14 -6.53 -6.98
N LYS A 32 -6.02 -5.84 -7.71
CA LYS A 32 -6.71 -6.40 -8.87
C LYS A 32 -6.08 -5.82 -10.13
N ASP A 33 -5.72 -6.69 -11.08
CA ASP A 33 -5.09 -6.31 -12.35
C ASP A 33 -3.92 -5.33 -12.17
N PHE A 34 -4.03 -4.11 -12.69
CA PHE A 34 -3.05 -3.04 -12.47
C PHE A 34 -3.62 -1.86 -11.68
N GLU A 35 -4.81 -2.00 -11.07
CA GLU A 35 -5.41 -0.96 -10.24
C GLU A 35 -4.54 -0.63 -9.02
N ALA A 36 -4.85 0.48 -8.35
CA ALA A 36 -4.23 0.77 -7.05
C ALA A 36 -4.49 -0.39 -6.06
N PRO A 37 -3.51 -0.72 -5.18
CA PRO A 37 -3.72 -1.78 -4.20
C PRO A 37 -4.86 -1.44 -3.26
N LYS A 38 -5.47 -2.43 -2.61
CA LYS A 38 -6.45 -2.29 -1.53
C LYS A 38 -5.83 -2.70 -0.22
N ILE A 39 -6.20 -2.01 0.85
CA ILE A 39 -5.69 -2.25 2.21
C ILE A 39 -6.76 -2.95 3.04
N ASP A 40 -6.40 -4.08 3.64
CA ASP A 40 -7.13 -4.69 4.74
C ASP A 40 -6.65 -4.07 6.05
N HIS A 41 -7.44 -3.14 6.59
CA HIS A 41 -7.11 -2.44 7.82
C HIS A 41 -7.16 -3.33 9.07
N ASN A 42 -7.84 -4.47 9.02
CA ASN A 42 -7.86 -5.42 10.15
C ASN A 42 -6.55 -6.19 10.25
N LYS A 43 -5.88 -6.43 9.13
CA LYS A 43 -4.56 -7.09 9.08
C LYS A 43 -3.40 -6.11 9.20
N CYS A 44 -3.59 -4.86 8.80
CA CYS A 44 -2.51 -3.88 8.73
C CYS A 44 -1.93 -3.55 10.11
N ILE A 45 -0.72 -4.04 10.40
CA ILE A 45 0.03 -3.75 11.62
C ILE A 45 0.77 -2.40 11.61
N ARG A 46 0.51 -1.54 10.62
CA ARG A 46 1.08 -0.17 10.53
C ARG A 46 2.62 -0.12 10.56
N CYS A 47 3.29 -1.13 10.01
CA CYS A 47 4.75 -1.24 10.02
C CYS A 47 5.50 -0.30 9.05
N GLY A 48 4.81 0.35 8.12
CA GLY A 48 5.40 1.32 7.19
C GLY A 48 6.24 0.76 6.03
N LYS A 49 6.54 -0.55 5.99
CA LYS A 49 7.39 -1.15 4.93
C LYS A 49 6.90 -0.85 3.51
N CYS A 50 5.60 -1.00 3.27
CA CYS A 50 5.00 -0.73 1.95
C CYS A 50 5.06 0.76 1.55
N SER A 51 4.97 1.66 2.53
CA SER A 51 5.09 3.11 2.32
C SER A 51 6.51 3.49 1.92
N ASN A 52 7.52 2.98 2.66
CA ASN A 52 8.93 3.19 2.33
C ASN A 52 9.35 2.53 1.02
N PHE A 53 8.71 1.43 0.64
CA PHE A 53 9.05 0.70 -0.58
C PHE A 53 8.54 1.40 -1.85
N CYS A 54 7.39 2.09 -1.80
CA CYS A 54 6.80 2.70 -2.98
C CYS A 54 7.51 4.03 -3.33
N PRO A 55 8.31 4.10 -4.42
CA PRO A 55 9.08 5.31 -4.74
C PRO A 55 8.18 6.49 -5.13
N LYS A 56 6.97 6.19 -5.63
CA LYS A 56 5.97 7.19 -5.99
C LYS A 56 5.25 7.78 -4.78
N LYS A 57 5.49 7.29 -3.56
CA LYS A 57 4.76 7.70 -2.35
C LYS A 57 3.23 7.60 -2.50
N ALA A 58 2.79 6.56 -3.22
CA ALA A 58 1.37 6.26 -3.36
C ALA A 58 0.80 5.57 -2.12
N LEU A 59 1.65 4.99 -1.28
CA LEU A 59 1.29 4.37 0.00
C LEU A 59 1.88 5.26 1.10
N VAL A 60 1.06 5.89 1.91
CA VAL A 60 1.49 6.85 2.94
C VAL A 60 0.95 6.42 4.30
N LEU A 61 1.81 6.30 5.30
CA LEU A 61 1.42 6.01 6.67
C LEU A 61 1.31 7.33 7.45
N GLU A 62 0.10 7.75 7.81
CA GLU A 62 -0.19 8.99 8.55
C GLU A 62 -0.93 8.71 9.85
#